data_AF-A0AAD4GHR5-F1
#
_entry.id   AF-A0AAD4GHR5-F1
#
_cell.length_a   1.000
_cell.length_b   1.000
_cell.length_c   1.000
_cell.angle_alpha   90.00
_cell.angle_beta   90.00
_cell.angle_gamma   90.00
#
_symmetry.space_group_name_H-M   'P 1'
#
loop_
_entity.id
_entity.type
_entity.pdbx_description
1 polymer ?
#
loop_
_entity_poly.entity_id
_entity_poly.type
_entity_poly.pdbx_seq_one_letter_code
_entity_poly.pdbx_strand_id
1 'polypeptide(L)'
;MGHGNSNKLYITHAEHAGDFGQHSASSSGYKAKQQVPHPRAQTPFDCCALSFQPFENPVCARNKDGTGFVFDLVNIIPWLKRVPFLSQHDNTNPITKEPLSPIDLIKLSYSRKPSGEIHDPISFKPFTEHSHIVAIATTGNVFLAESIRGGKDLLEEQKFKNEDVITLQNPHGLPPESPLTGAAAVAMAAKNEEKAKTVVPKAVSETKKTVPWNISPYSSGAPGASLTSTSVDPQTQSSKLLWDEEELMFEDISNPLKGKGKEKDVGKRRAYVRVITSLGGSLNLELYCEKAPKTCYNFLMLARAGKYDNCLFHRLIPGFMVQTGDPTGTGAGGQSYWGTPFRDEYDLKGAAKHDTRGIVAMANKGAGTNGSQWYITFSATAHLDNKHTVFGKLVGGEEVLDTLEKLPRKEGTERPAKPVRITEVVIHQDPFETYKTRLAKKLARRAEANEEPKTSQKTPADNVNWFGVKVGASDESSGYSPGAGVGKYLGSKRPLELDGINKVLPNEEPKKKKRLGFGDFESW
;
A
#
# COMPACT_ATOMS: atom_id res chain seq x y z
N MET A 1 26.15 4.69 -53.46
CA MET A 1 27.55 5.09 -53.16
C MET A 1 27.68 5.17 -51.65
N GLY A 2 28.38 4.20 -51.06
CA GLY A 2 28.41 4.01 -49.61
C GLY A 2 29.49 4.84 -48.96
N HIS A 3 29.21 5.41 -47.78
CA HIS A 3 30.19 5.95 -46.85
C HIS A 3 29.79 5.50 -45.44
N GLY A 4 30.20 4.28 -45.09
CA GLY A 4 30.28 3.77 -43.72
C GLY A 4 31.63 3.06 -43.63
N ASN A 5 32.40 3.33 -42.60
CA ASN A 5 33.83 3.06 -42.52
C ASN A 5 34.21 1.56 -42.36
N SER A 6 33.43 0.64 -42.92
CA SER A 6 33.69 -0.81 -42.91
C SER A 6 33.73 -1.34 -44.35
N ASN A 7 34.92 -1.73 -44.82
CA ASN A 7 35.13 -2.42 -46.10
C ASN A 7 34.65 -3.88 -46.03
N LYS A 8 33.34 -4.10 -45.89
CA LYS A 8 32.71 -5.42 -46.00
C LYS A 8 31.68 -5.39 -47.14
N LEU A 9 31.70 -6.41 -47.99
CA LEU A 9 30.81 -6.57 -49.15
C LEU A 9 29.37 -7.01 -48.77
N TYR A 10 29.08 -7.21 -47.49
CA TYR A 10 27.78 -7.63 -46.98
C TYR A 10 27.45 -6.90 -45.67
N ILE A 11 26.17 -6.62 -45.45
CA ILE A 11 25.64 -5.94 -44.25
C ILE A 11 25.36 -7.01 -43.19
N THR A 12 25.80 -6.79 -41.96
CA THR A 12 25.55 -7.72 -40.84
C THR A 12 24.18 -7.45 -40.20
N HIS A 13 23.60 -8.48 -39.55
CA HIS A 13 22.30 -8.36 -38.89
C HIS A 13 22.29 -7.32 -37.76
N ALA A 14 23.45 -7.08 -37.11
CA ALA A 14 23.61 -6.04 -36.09
C ALA A 14 23.62 -4.62 -36.69
N GLU A 15 24.17 -4.45 -37.90
CA GLU A 15 24.14 -3.18 -38.65
C GLU A 15 22.74 -2.89 -39.22
N HIS A 16 21.95 -3.93 -39.53
CA HIS A 16 20.54 -3.80 -39.89
C HIS A 16 19.63 -3.53 -38.68
N ALA A 17 20.02 -3.99 -37.48
CA ALA A 17 19.25 -3.86 -36.24
C ALA A 17 19.51 -2.55 -35.45
N GLY A 18 20.45 -1.70 -35.90
CA GLY A 18 20.56 -0.32 -35.42
C GLY A 18 21.35 -0.10 -34.12
N ASP A 19 22.27 -1.01 -33.75
CA ASP A 19 23.07 -0.85 -32.52
C ASP A 19 24.28 0.09 -32.66
N PHE A 20 24.68 0.47 -33.88
CA PHE A 20 25.74 1.46 -34.11
C PHE A 20 25.41 2.37 -35.29
N GLY A 21 24.73 3.48 -35.04
CA GLY A 21 24.56 4.57 -36.01
C GLY A 21 23.12 4.94 -36.27
N GLN A 22 22.66 6.02 -35.63
CA GLN A 22 21.42 6.70 -35.96
C GLN A 22 21.50 7.26 -37.39
N HIS A 23 20.69 6.72 -38.31
CA HIS A 23 20.32 7.43 -39.53
C HIS A 23 18.83 7.80 -39.44
N SER A 24 18.59 9.01 -38.96
CA SER A 24 17.30 9.69 -39.09
C SER A 24 17.18 10.21 -40.52
N ALA A 25 16.44 9.49 -41.37
CA ALA A 25 15.95 10.01 -42.64
C ALA A 25 14.46 9.68 -42.81
N SER A 26 13.66 10.10 -41.85
CA SER A 26 12.29 10.61 -42.00
C SER A 26 11.68 10.77 -40.62
N SER A 27 11.28 11.99 -40.30
CA SER A 27 10.74 12.38 -39.00
C SER A 27 9.27 11.97 -38.88
N SER A 28 8.98 10.67 -38.73
CA SER A 28 7.74 10.19 -38.11
C SER A 28 7.75 8.67 -37.91
N GLY A 29 7.75 8.25 -36.66
CA GLY A 29 7.06 7.00 -36.29
C GLY A 29 7.91 5.76 -36.08
N TYR A 30 8.77 5.75 -35.06
CA TYR A 30 8.86 4.57 -34.21
C TYR A 30 9.04 5.00 -32.75
N LYS A 31 7.90 5.28 -32.09
CA LYS A 31 7.86 5.35 -30.63
C LYS A 31 7.59 3.92 -30.15
N ALA A 32 8.57 3.33 -29.47
CA ALA A 32 8.32 2.20 -28.60
C ALA A 32 7.11 2.54 -27.71
N LYS A 33 6.06 1.71 -27.76
CA LYS A 33 4.88 1.86 -26.90
C LYS A 33 5.37 1.82 -25.44
N GLN A 34 5.52 2.99 -24.83
CA GLN A 34 5.53 3.10 -23.38
C GLN A 34 4.18 2.54 -22.90
N GLN A 35 4.20 1.38 -22.24
CA GLN A 35 3.08 0.83 -21.48
C GLN A 35 2.86 1.66 -20.20
N VAL A 36 2.66 2.96 -20.38
CA VAL A 36 2.09 3.83 -19.37
C VAL A 36 0.78 4.30 -19.99
N PRO A 37 -0.38 4.15 -19.32
CA PRO A 37 -1.64 4.63 -19.87
C PRO A 37 -1.44 6.10 -20.23
N HIS A 38 -1.65 6.44 -21.50
CA HIS A 38 -1.69 7.85 -21.88
C HIS A 38 -2.70 8.55 -20.96
N PRO A 39 -2.47 9.79 -20.53
CA PRO A 39 -3.40 10.54 -19.66
C PRO A 39 -4.79 10.80 -20.29
N ARG A 40 -5.09 10.17 -21.44
CA ARG A 40 -6.34 10.14 -22.19
C ARG A 40 -6.66 8.75 -22.75
N ALA A 41 -6.06 7.67 -22.24
CA ALA A 41 -6.41 6.32 -22.65
C ALA A 41 -7.88 6.05 -22.28
N GLN A 42 -8.75 6.00 -23.28
CA GLN A 42 -10.15 5.64 -23.09
C GLN A 42 -10.21 4.19 -22.61
N THR A 43 -11.13 3.92 -21.70
CA THR A 43 -11.43 2.54 -21.29
C THR A 43 -11.92 1.77 -22.51
N PRO A 44 -11.43 0.54 -22.73
CA PRO A 44 -12.02 -0.35 -23.73
C PRO A 44 -13.54 -0.44 -23.58
N PHE A 45 -14.24 -0.58 -24.71
CA PHE A 45 -15.71 -0.53 -24.74
C PHE A 45 -16.39 -1.70 -24.05
N ASP A 46 -15.65 -2.78 -23.79
CA ASP A 46 -16.09 -4.01 -23.13
C ASP A 46 -15.77 -4.03 -21.63
N CYS A 47 -15.14 -2.97 -21.10
CA CYS A 47 -14.68 -2.89 -19.72
C CYS A 47 -15.45 -1.87 -18.88
N CYS A 48 -15.58 -2.17 -17.59
CA CYS A 48 -16.12 -1.26 -16.58
C CYS A 48 -15.14 -0.11 -16.32
N ALA A 49 -15.63 1.13 -16.32
CA ALA A 49 -14.78 2.30 -16.13
C ALA A 49 -14.26 2.48 -14.67
N LEU A 50 -14.82 1.74 -13.71
CA LEU A 50 -14.36 1.75 -12.31
C LEU A 50 -13.32 0.65 -12.03
N SER A 51 -13.56 -0.59 -12.49
CA SER A 51 -12.69 -1.74 -12.19
C SER A 51 -11.69 -2.06 -13.30
N PHE A 52 -11.84 -1.48 -14.51
CA PHE A 52 -11.08 -1.81 -15.71
C PHE A 52 -11.13 -3.29 -16.10
N GLN A 53 -12.18 -4.01 -15.66
CA GLN A 53 -12.43 -5.40 -15.98
C GLN A 53 -13.63 -5.53 -16.93
N PRO A 54 -13.70 -6.61 -17.74
CA PRO A 54 -14.87 -6.89 -18.56
C PRO A 54 -16.16 -6.90 -17.73
N PHE A 55 -17.20 -6.20 -18.19
CA PHE A 55 -18.45 -6.14 -17.44
C PHE A 55 -19.36 -7.35 -17.73
N GLU A 56 -20.07 -7.81 -16.70
CA GLU A 56 -21.13 -8.82 -16.82
C GLU A 56 -22.51 -8.18 -16.81
N ASN A 57 -22.75 -7.23 -15.88
CA ASN A 57 -24.02 -6.54 -15.71
C ASN A 57 -23.84 -5.03 -15.94
N PRO A 58 -23.72 -4.59 -17.21
CA PRO A 58 -23.41 -3.21 -17.51
C PRO A 58 -24.56 -2.27 -17.18
N VAL A 59 -24.21 -1.16 -16.53
CA VAL A 59 -25.09 -0.04 -16.24
C VAL A 59 -24.40 1.26 -16.67
N CYS A 60 -25.18 2.24 -17.11
CA CYS A 60 -24.70 3.53 -17.55
C CYS A 60 -25.14 4.63 -16.59
N ALA A 61 -24.21 5.53 -16.26
CA ALA A 61 -24.54 6.82 -15.67
C ALA A 61 -24.55 7.87 -16.79
N ARG A 62 -25.68 8.57 -16.97
CA ARG A 62 -25.83 9.62 -17.98
C ARG A 62 -25.29 10.94 -17.46
N ASN A 63 -24.39 11.58 -18.21
CA ASN A 63 -23.90 12.92 -17.92
C ASN A 63 -24.81 13.98 -18.57
N LYS A 64 -24.71 15.23 -18.11
CA LYS A 64 -25.44 16.37 -18.69
C LYS A 64 -25.06 16.65 -20.14
N ASP A 65 -23.83 16.35 -20.52
CA ASP A 65 -23.30 16.57 -21.87
C ASP A 65 -23.82 15.56 -22.93
N GLY A 66 -24.72 14.65 -22.55
CA GLY A 66 -25.21 13.57 -23.42
C GLY A 66 -24.24 12.40 -23.60
N THR A 67 -23.10 12.43 -22.92
CA THR A 67 -22.16 11.30 -22.81
C THR A 67 -22.52 10.41 -21.62
N GLY A 68 -22.08 9.15 -21.65
CA GLY A 68 -22.29 8.22 -20.53
C GLY A 68 -21.08 7.33 -20.30
N PHE A 69 -20.79 7.03 -19.04
CA PHE A 69 -19.78 6.06 -18.66
C PHE A 69 -20.43 4.74 -18.27
N VAL A 70 -19.83 3.62 -18.72
CA VAL A 70 -20.30 2.27 -18.44
C VAL A 70 -19.61 1.74 -17.18
N PHE A 71 -20.42 1.26 -16.24
CA PHE A 71 -19.99 0.61 -15.02
C PHE A 71 -20.60 -0.78 -14.92
N ASP A 72 -20.01 -1.62 -14.09
CA ASP A 72 -20.60 -2.89 -13.71
C ASP A 72 -21.41 -2.72 -12.43
N LEU A 73 -22.63 -3.29 -12.41
CA LEU A 73 -23.60 -3.15 -11.33
C LEU A 73 -23.02 -3.57 -9.97
N VAL A 74 -22.26 -4.66 -9.95
CA VAL A 74 -21.63 -5.22 -8.74
C VAL A 74 -20.61 -4.27 -8.15
N ASN A 75 -19.96 -3.45 -8.98
CA ASN A 75 -18.90 -2.54 -8.57
C ASN A 75 -19.41 -1.14 -8.23
N ILE A 76 -20.41 -0.63 -8.95
CA ILE A 76 -20.94 0.73 -8.74
C ILE A 76 -21.90 0.84 -7.55
N ILE A 77 -22.67 -0.20 -7.23
CA ILE A 77 -23.59 -0.14 -6.08
C ILE A 77 -22.82 -0.02 -4.75
N PRO A 78 -21.75 -0.79 -4.48
CA PRO A 78 -20.91 -0.59 -3.31
C PRO A 78 -20.28 0.80 -3.25
N TRP A 79 -19.97 1.41 -4.40
CA TRP A 79 -19.45 2.78 -4.49
C TRP A 79 -20.47 3.84 -4.09
N LEU A 80 -21.72 3.70 -4.56
CA LEU A 80 -22.80 4.65 -4.25
C LEU A 80 -23.41 4.42 -2.86
N LYS A 81 -23.45 3.17 -2.37
CA LYS A 81 -24.08 2.87 -1.09
C LYS A 81 -23.25 3.45 0.05
N ARG A 82 -23.85 4.35 0.85
CA ARG A 82 -23.29 4.85 2.10
C ARG A 82 -23.07 3.68 3.09
N VAL A 83 -21.85 3.14 3.11
CA VAL A 83 -21.41 2.22 4.16
C VAL A 83 -20.80 3.05 5.29
N PRO A 84 -21.23 2.88 6.56
CA PRO A 84 -20.79 3.71 7.69
C PRO A 84 -19.27 3.80 7.93
N PHE A 85 -18.46 3.00 7.23
CA PHE A 85 -17.02 2.92 7.41
C PHE A 85 -16.21 3.03 6.10
N LEU A 86 -16.86 3.04 4.93
CA LEU A 86 -16.20 3.11 3.61
C LEU A 86 -16.70 4.28 2.74
N SER A 87 -17.66 5.08 3.24
CA SER A 87 -18.27 6.19 2.51
C SER A 87 -17.32 7.38 2.38
N GLN A 88 -16.27 7.23 1.56
CA GLN A 88 -15.45 8.36 1.08
C GLN A 88 -16.17 9.13 -0.05
N HIS A 89 -17.20 8.55 -0.66
CA HIS A 89 -17.84 9.09 -1.87
C HIS A 89 -19.36 9.23 -1.66
N ASP A 90 -19.79 10.43 -1.26
CA ASP A 90 -21.20 10.77 -1.02
C ASP A 90 -22.04 10.71 -2.30
N ASN A 91 -22.63 9.55 -2.65
CA ASN A 91 -23.51 9.37 -3.83
C ASN A 91 -23.00 10.14 -5.05
N THR A 92 -21.73 9.93 -5.39
CA THR A 92 -21.01 10.74 -6.36
C THR A 92 -20.46 9.85 -7.48
N ASN A 93 -20.58 10.29 -8.73
CA ASN A 93 -20.02 9.59 -9.89
C ASN A 93 -18.50 9.49 -9.76
N PRO A 94 -17.89 8.29 -9.91
CA PRO A 94 -16.45 8.09 -9.73
C PRO A 94 -15.57 8.88 -10.71
N ILE A 95 -16.11 9.25 -11.88
CA ILE A 95 -15.35 9.90 -12.95
C ILE A 95 -15.62 11.42 -12.96
N THR A 96 -16.88 11.81 -13.04
CA THR A 96 -17.27 13.23 -13.19
C THR A 96 -17.38 13.97 -11.85
N LYS A 97 -17.45 13.23 -10.73
CA LYS A 97 -17.71 13.77 -9.38
C LYS A 97 -19.05 14.51 -9.23
N GLU A 98 -19.98 14.32 -10.17
CA GLU A 98 -21.35 14.81 -10.05
C GLU A 98 -22.19 13.91 -9.11
N PRO A 99 -23.22 14.44 -8.44
CA PRO A 99 -24.11 13.63 -7.62
C PRO A 99 -24.87 12.61 -8.48
N LEU A 100 -24.84 11.35 -8.08
CA LEU A 100 -25.44 10.22 -8.79
C LEU A 100 -26.17 9.32 -7.78
N SER A 101 -27.48 9.13 -7.97
CA SER A 101 -28.23 8.17 -7.16
C SER A 101 -28.31 6.80 -7.85
N PRO A 102 -28.50 5.69 -7.10
CA PRO A 102 -28.68 4.37 -7.70
C PRO A 102 -29.90 4.27 -8.64
N ILE A 103 -30.89 5.15 -8.51
CA ILE A 103 -32.11 5.18 -9.33
C ILE A 103 -31.82 5.75 -10.72
N ASP A 104 -30.81 6.61 -10.84
CA ASP A 104 -30.44 7.26 -12.10
C ASP A 104 -29.58 6.36 -13.01
N LEU A 105 -29.24 5.15 -12.55
CA LEU A 105 -28.47 4.17 -13.32
C LEU A 105 -29.37 3.45 -14.34
N ILE A 106 -28.96 3.49 -15.61
CA ILE A 106 -29.67 2.84 -16.70
C ILE A 106 -29.03 1.48 -16.97
N LYS A 107 -29.79 0.39 -16.89
CA LYS A 107 -29.28 -0.94 -17.24
C LYS A 107 -29.07 -1.05 -18.75
N LEU A 108 -27.87 -1.47 -19.17
CA LEU A 108 -27.56 -1.65 -20.58
C LEU A 108 -27.77 -3.09 -21.03
N SER A 109 -28.26 -3.24 -22.26
CA SER A 109 -28.44 -4.52 -22.94
C SER A 109 -27.55 -4.57 -24.19
N TYR A 110 -26.58 -5.48 -24.17
CA TYR A 110 -25.65 -5.72 -25.28
C TYR A 110 -25.97 -7.04 -25.97
N SER A 111 -26.08 -7.04 -27.30
CA SER A 111 -26.20 -8.29 -28.06
C SER A 111 -24.83 -8.94 -28.29
N ARG A 112 -24.72 -10.22 -27.94
CA ARG A 112 -23.50 -11.02 -28.10
C ARG A 112 -23.72 -12.13 -29.11
N LYS A 113 -22.72 -12.39 -29.95
CA LYS A 113 -22.72 -13.57 -30.83
C LYS A 113 -22.47 -14.83 -30.01
N PRO A 114 -22.77 -16.03 -30.53
CA PRO A 114 -22.37 -17.29 -29.89
C PRO A 114 -20.86 -17.40 -29.62
N SER A 115 -20.03 -16.67 -30.36
CA SER A 115 -18.57 -16.55 -30.15
C SER A 115 -18.18 -15.68 -28.96
N GLY A 116 -19.12 -14.98 -28.31
CA GLY A 116 -18.87 -14.06 -27.21
C GLY A 116 -18.59 -12.60 -27.63
N GLU A 117 -18.39 -12.34 -28.92
CA GLU A 117 -18.17 -11.00 -29.46
C GLU A 117 -19.44 -10.13 -29.38
N ILE A 118 -19.26 -8.90 -28.90
CA ILE A 118 -20.34 -7.91 -28.82
C ILE A 118 -20.56 -7.29 -30.20
N HIS A 119 -21.81 -7.21 -30.63
CA HIS A 119 -22.19 -6.69 -31.94
C HIS A 119 -23.44 -5.82 -31.84
N ASP A 120 -23.67 -5.04 -32.88
CA ASP A 120 -24.89 -4.26 -33.05
C ASP A 120 -26.06 -5.16 -33.47
N PRO A 121 -27.20 -5.13 -32.78
CA PRO A 121 -28.31 -6.07 -33.06
C PRO A 121 -29.01 -5.80 -34.39
N ILE A 122 -28.90 -4.59 -34.95
CA ILE A 122 -29.52 -4.22 -36.24
C ILE A 122 -28.58 -4.51 -37.40
N SER A 123 -27.35 -3.99 -37.35
CA SER A 123 -26.40 -4.13 -38.47
C SER A 123 -25.55 -5.41 -38.41
N PHE A 124 -25.61 -6.17 -37.31
CA PHE A 124 -24.79 -7.36 -37.04
C PHE A 124 -23.26 -7.14 -37.09
N LYS A 125 -22.82 -5.89 -37.23
CA LYS A 125 -21.41 -5.51 -37.21
C LYS A 125 -20.84 -5.65 -35.78
N PRO A 126 -19.66 -6.26 -35.61
CA PRO A 126 -19.01 -6.32 -34.30
C PRO A 126 -18.59 -4.92 -33.84
N PHE A 127 -18.68 -4.66 -32.52
CA PHE A 127 -18.12 -3.44 -31.95
C PHE A 127 -16.60 -3.50 -31.94
N THR A 128 -15.98 -2.34 -32.19
CA THR A 128 -14.52 -2.18 -32.20
C THR A 128 -14.15 -0.95 -31.40
N GLU A 129 -12.87 -0.81 -31.02
CA GLU A 129 -12.35 0.36 -30.32
C GLU A 129 -12.53 1.69 -31.08
N HIS A 130 -12.82 1.63 -32.38
CA HIS A 130 -13.04 2.79 -33.24
C HIS A 130 -14.49 2.94 -33.70
N SER A 131 -15.41 2.18 -33.11
CA SER A 131 -16.83 2.30 -33.42
C SER A 131 -17.51 3.39 -32.59
N HIS A 132 -18.47 4.10 -33.19
CA HIS A 132 -19.30 5.09 -32.49
C HIS A 132 -20.49 4.38 -31.84
N ILE A 133 -20.39 4.15 -30.52
CA ILE A 133 -21.32 3.33 -29.74
C ILE A 133 -22.24 4.24 -28.94
N VAL A 134 -23.53 3.93 -29.00
CA VAL A 134 -24.61 4.74 -28.44
C VAL A 134 -25.62 3.83 -27.76
N ALA A 135 -26.16 4.28 -26.62
CA ALA A 135 -27.24 3.62 -25.90
C ALA A 135 -28.50 4.49 -25.88
N ILE A 136 -29.67 3.86 -25.87
CA ILE A 136 -30.95 4.57 -25.71
C ILE A 136 -31.34 4.54 -24.24
N ALA A 137 -31.61 5.69 -23.63
CA ALA A 137 -31.92 5.80 -22.21
C ALA A 137 -33.21 5.10 -21.80
N THR A 138 -34.21 5.05 -22.69
CA THR A 138 -35.53 4.48 -22.40
C THR A 138 -35.53 2.95 -22.38
N THR A 139 -34.83 2.32 -23.32
CA THR A 139 -34.80 0.85 -23.48
C THR A 139 -33.52 0.23 -22.91
N GLY A 140 -32.43 0.99 -22.81
CA GLY A 140 -31.12 0.49 -22.40
C GLY A 140 -30.39 -0.28 -23.49
N ASN A 141 -30.96 -0.41 -24.69
CA ASN A 141 -30.33 -1.12 -25.80
C ASN A 141 -29.15 -0.33 -26.38
N VAL A 142 -28.08 -1.05 -26.73
CA VAL A 142 -26.84 -0.47 -27.25
C VAL A 142 -26.70 -0.76 -28.74
N PHE A 143 -26.36 0.28 -29.50
CA PHE A 143 -26.27 0.24 -30.95
C PHE A 143 -25.02 0.97 -31.48
N LEU A 144 -24.74 0.75 -32.76
CA LEU A 144 -23.94 1.70 -33.54
C LEU A 144 -24.77 2.95 -33.85
N ALA A 145 -24.15 4.12 -33.79
CA ALA A 145 -24.82 5.38 -34.12
C ALA A 145 -25.39 5.41 -35.55
N GLU A 146 -24.82 4.64 -36.48
CA GLU A 146 -25.34 4.49 -37.85
C GLU A 146 -26.73 3.85 -37.88
N SER A 147 -27.04 2.98 -36.91
CA SER A 147 -28.26 2.18 -36.86
C SER A 147 -29.46 2.92 -36.26
N ILE A 148 -29.23 4.09 -35.65
CA ILE A 148 -30.23 4.89 -34.90
C ILE A 148 -30.94 5.95 -35.77
N ARG A 149 -30.57 6.08 -37.06
CA ARG A 149 -31.00 7.18 -37.96
C ARG A 149 -32.52 7.36 -38.18
N GLY A 150 -33.36 6.45 -37.69
CA GLY A 150 -34.83 6.49 -37.82
C GLY A 150 -35.63 7.00 -36.62
N GLY A 151 -34.98 7.38 -35.49
CA GLY A 151 -35.68 7.91 -34.31
C GLY A 151 -36.66 6.95 -33.61
N LYS A 152 -36.52 5.65 -33.89
CA LYS A 152 -37.31 4.55 -33.30
C LYS A 152 -36.35 3.41 -32.97
N ASP A 153 -36.47 2.84 -31.78
CA ASP A 153 -35.76 1.61 -31.41
C ASP A 153 -36.36 0.48 -32.24
N LEU A 154 -35.54 -0.15 -33.10
CA LEU A 154 -36.01 -1.18 -34.02
C LEU A 154 -36.17 -2.55 -33.36
N LEU A 155 -35.70 -2.75 -32.12
CA LEU A 155 -35.93 -3.99 -31.39
C LEU A 155 -37.27 -3.97 -30.64
N GLU A 156 -37.51 -2.91 -29.86
CA GLU A 156 -38.68 -2.80 -28.96
C GLU A 156 -39.80 -1.94 -29.54
N GLU A 157 -39.63 -1.44 -30.77
CA GLU A 157 -40.55 -0.54 -31.44
C GLU A 157 -40.89 0.77 -30.71
N GLN A 158 -40.08 1.18 -29.73
CA GLN A 158 -40.30 2.38 -28.95
C GLN A 158 -39.72 3.61 -29.64
N LYS A 159 -40.51 4.68 -29.79
CA LYS A 159 -40.00 5.98 -30.25
C LYS A 159 -39.21 6.66 -29.12
N PHE A 160 -38.03 7.19 -29.43
CA PHE A 160 -37.19 7.92 -28.47
C PHE A 160 -36.84 9.31 -29.02
N LYS A 161 -36.51 10.26 -28.14
CA LYS A 161 -36.05 11.60 -28.56
C LYS A 161 -34.53 11.59 -28.75
N ASN A 162 -34.00 12.51 -29.55
CA ASN A 162 -32.54 12.67 -29.68
C ASN A 162 -31.85 12.98 -28.33
N GLU A 163 -32.58 13.57 -27.38
CA GLU A 163 -32.09 13.78 -26.01
C GLU A 163 -31.92 12.47 -25.24
N ASP A 164 -32.66 11.42 -25.56
CA ASP A 164 -32.57 10.12 -24.88
C ASP A 164 -31.39 9.28 -25.37
N VAL A 165 -30.64 9.79 -26.34
CA VAL A 165 -29.50 9.14 -26.97
C VAL A 165 -28.25 9.43 -26.15
N ILE A 166 -27.66 8.40 -25.55
CA ILE A 166 -26.46 8.48 -24.72
C ILE A 166 -25.26 8.01 -25.52
N THR A 167 -24.28 8.88 -25.70
CA THR A 167 -23.03 8.52 -26.40
C THR A 167 -22.08 7.83 -25.42
N LEU A 168 -21.80 6.55 -25.63
CA LEU A 168 -20.89 5.76 -24.77
C LEU A 168 -19.43 5.91 -25.23
N GLN A 169 -19.21 5.86 -26.54
CA GLN A 169 -17.88 5.98 -27.11
C GLN A 169 -17.96 6.66 -28.46
N ASN A 170 -17.24 7.78 -28.62
CA ASN A 170 -17.11 8.48 -29.89
C ASN A 170 -15.63 8.77 -30.21
N PRO A 171 -15.00 8.01 -31.12
CA PRO A 171 -13.60 8.22 -31.51
C PRO A 171 -13.41 9.39 -32.49
N HIS A 172 -14.48 9.85 -33.14
CA HIS A 172 -14.46 10.95 -34.11
C HIS A 172 -14.95 12.28 -33.54
N GLY A 173 -15.41 12.29 -32.28
CA GLY A 173 -15.89 13.49 -31.59
C GLY A 173 -14.72 14.36 -31.11
N LEU A 174 -14.84 15.67 -31.31
CA LEU A 174 -14.02 16.64 -30.57
C LEU A 174 -14.39 16.56 -29.08
N PRO A 175 -13.43 16.66 -28.14
CA PRO A 175 -13.73 16.59 -26.72
C PRO A 175 -14.67 17.74 -26.32
N PRO A 176 -15.70 17.50 -25.50
CA PRO A 176 -16.58 18.57 -25.03
C PRO A 176 -15.78 19.56 -24.15
N GLU A 177 -16.01 20.86 -24.36
CA GLU A 177 -15.49 21.89 -23.46
C GLU A 177 -16.11 21.70 -22.07
N SER A 178 -15.30 21.32 -21.09
CA SER A 178 -15.77 21.19 -19.72
C SER A 178 -16.19 22.57 -19.18
N PRO A 179 -17.37 22.71 -18.56
CA PRO A 179 -17.76 23.97 -17.94
C PRO A 179 -16.88 24.20 -16.71
N LEU A 180 -16.01 25.21 -16.79
CA LEU A 180 -15.29 25.73 -15.63
C LEU A 180 -16.30 26.27 -14.62
N THR A 181 -16.60 25.48 -13.58
CA THR A 181 -17.43 25.91 -12.46
C THR A 181 -16.64 26.90 -11.59
N GLY A 182 -16.89 28.18 -11.80
CA GLY A 182 -17.13 29.24 -10.80
C GLY A 182 -16.13 29.58 -9.68
N ALA A 183 -15.22 28.71 -9.26
CA ALA A 183 -14.35 28.95 -8.10
C ALA A 183 -12.88 29.25 -8.45
N ALA A 184 -12.44 28.91 -9.68
CA ALA A 184 -11.07 29.17 -10.13
C ALA A 184 -10.90 30.47 -10.96
N ALA A 185 -12.00 31.16 -11.30
CA ALA A 185 -11.98 32.35 -12.16
C ALA A 185 -11.54 33.63 -11.43
N VAL A 186 -11.58 33.68 -10.10
CA VAL A 186 -11.22 34.89 -9.33
C VAL A 186 -9.70 35.00 -9.07
N ALA A 187 -8.96 33.89 -9.12
CA ALA A 187 -7.51 33.90 -8.90
C ALA A 187 -6.68 34.22 -10.15
N MET A 188 -7.30 34.22 -11.34
CA MET A 188 -6.65 34.42 -12.65
C MET A 188 -6.86 35.82 -13.24
N ALA A 189 -7.43 36.77 -12.49
CA ALA A 189 -7.68 38.14 -12.97
C ALA A 189 -6.59 39.16 -12.58
N ALA A 190 -5.57 38.76 -11.80
CA ALA A 190 -4.54 39.66 -11.31
C ALA A 190 -3.13 39.13 -11.61
N LYS A 191 -2.78 39.03 -12.90
CA LYS A 191 -1.41 39.03 -13.46
C LYS A 191 -1.48 38.78 -14.96
N ASN A 192 -1.91 39.80 -15.70
CA ASN A 192 -1.79 39.78 -17.16
C ASN A 192 -1.37 41.16 -17.67
N GLU A 193 -0.21 41.62 -17.22
CA GLU A 193 0.62 42.58 -17.94
C GLU A 193 2.08 42.19 -17.71
N GLU A 194 2.67 41.44 -18.63
CA GLU A 194 3.96 41.81 -19.22
C GLU A 194 4.42 40.82 -20.31
N LYS A 195 5.03 41.44 -21.33
CA LYS A 195 5.42 40.95 -22.64
C LYS A 195 6.20 39.62 -22.67
N ALA A 196 5.95 38.90 -23.77
CA ALA A 196 6.71 37.78 -24.27
C ALA A 196 8.23 38.04 -24.31
N LYS A 197 8.98 37.17 -23.64
CA LYS A 197 10.36 36.83 -23.97
C LYS A 197 10.53 35.32 -23.94
N THR A 198 11.02 34.80 -25.05
CA THR A 198 11.42 33.43 -25.31
C THR A 198 12.45 32.97 -24.27
N VAL A 199 12.16 31.90 -23.53
CA VAL A 199 13.12 31.24 -22.63
C VAL A 199 13.20 29.77 -23.02
N VAL A 200 14.42 29.36 -23.36
CA VAL A 200 14.85 27.98 -23.63
C VAL A 200 14.44 27.08 -22.46
N PRO A 201 13.82 25.90 -22.68
CA PRO A 201 13.39 25.05 -21.58
C PRO A 201 14.62 24.51 -20.83
N LYS A 202 14.82 25.01 -19.61
CA LYS A 202 15.74 24.43 -18.64
C LYS A 202 15.15 23.07 -18.22
N ALA A 203 15.96 22.02 -18.31
CA ALA A 203 15.58 20.66 -17.94
C ALA A 203 14.87 20.65 -16.57
N VAL A 204 13.60 20.24 -16.57
CA VAL A 204 12.84 19.98 -15.34
C VAL A 204 13.47 18.73 -14.72
N SER A 205 14.27 18.93 -13.68
CA SER A 205 14.74 17.84 -12.83
C SER A 205 13.49 17.12 -12.31
N GLU A 206 13.30 15.86 -12.70
CA GLU A 206 12.28 14.99 -12.12
C GLU A 206 12.39 15.07 -10.59
N THR A 207 11.39 15.65 -9.95
CA THR A 207 11.29 15.64 -8.49
C THR A 207 11.22 14.17 -8.07
N LYS A 208 12.28 13.69 -7.43
CA LYS A 208 12.34 12.31 -6.91
C LYS A 208 11.09 12.08 -6.07
N LYS A 209 10.20 11.19 -6.53
CA LYS A 209 9.02 10.76 -5.76
C LYS A 209 9.51 10.31 -4.39
N THR A 210 8.91 10.86 -3.33
CA THR A 210 9.25 10.51 -1.95
C THR A 210 8.99 9.03 -1.75
N VAL A 211 10.04 8.27 -1.46
CA VAL A 211 9.91 6.82 -1.24
C VAL A 211 9.34 6.60 0.17
N PRO A 212 8.22 5.89 0.32
CA PRO A 212 7.69 5.49 1.63
C PRO A 212 8.76 4.82 2.50
N TRP A 213 8.69 5.03 3.81
CA TRP A 213 9.70 4.55 4.75
C TRP A 213 9.65 3.03 4.97
N ASN A 214 8.50 2.41 4.71
CA ASN A 214 8.14 1.00 4.89
C ASN A 214 8.37 0.14 3.63
N ILE A 215 9.23 0.59 2.72
CA ILE A 215 9.61 -0.17 1.52
C ILE A 215 10.87 -1.00 1.78
N SER A 216 10.80 -2.28 1.42
CA SER A 216 11.96 -3.15 1.33
C SER A 216 12.23 -3.55 -0.12
N PRO A 217 13.51 -3.76 -0.52
CA PRO A 217 13.80 -4.41 -1.78
C PRO A 217 13.26 -5.84 -1.74
N TYR A 218 12.42 -6.20 -2.71
CA TYR A 218 11.90 -7.56 -2.88
C TYR A 218 12.35 -8.09 -4.23
N SER A 219 12.90 -9.30 -4.25
CA SER A 219 13.26 -9.95 -5.51
C SER A 219 12.25 -11.05 -5.77
N SER A 220 11.54 -10.97 -6.90
CA SER A 220 10.71 -12.08 -7.39
C SER A 220 11.55 -13.25 -7.94
N GLY A 221 12.89 -13.17 -7.88
CA GLY A 221 13.79 -14.15 -8.48
C GLY A 221 13.89 -14.06 -10.01
N ALA A 222 12.96 -13.36 -10.67
CA ALA A 222 12.94 -13.19 -12.12
C ALA A 222 14.22 -12.54 -12.70
N PRO A 223 14.82 -11.53 -12.06
CA PRO A 223 16.10 -10.99 -12.53
C PRO A 223 17.22 -12.02 -12.53
N GLY A 224 17.30 -12.84 -11.47
CA GLY A 224 18.29 -13.92 -11.37
C GLY A 224 18.00 -15.08 -12.32
N ALA A 225 16.74 -15.43 -12.51
CA ALA A 225 16.33 -16.50 -13.44
C ALA A 225 16.68 -16.17 -14.89
N SER A 226 16.50 -14.90 -15.29
CA SER A 226 16.86 -14.41 -16.62
C SER A 226 18.37 -14.40 -16.87
N LEU A 227 19.18 -14.27 -15.81
CA LEU A 227 20.64 -14.37 -15.92
C LEU A 227 21.10 -15.81 -16.20
N THR A 228 20.36 -16.79 -15.69
CA THR A 228 20.74 -18.21 -15.76
C THR A 228 20.06 -19.00 -16.87
N SER A 229 19.06 -18.42 -17.55
CA SER A 229 18.30 -19.11 -18.59
C SER A 229 18.41 -18.39 -19.93
N THR A 230 18.82 -19.11 -20.97
CA THR A 230 18.87 -18.59 -22.35
C THR A 230 17.48 -18.36 -22.96
N SER A 231 16.43 -18.86 -22.31
CA SER A 231 15.05 -18.80 -22.81
C SER A 231 14.16 -17.78 -22.09
N VAL A 232 14.67 -17.09 -21.05
CA VAL A 232 13.93 -16.10 -20.27
C VAL A 232 14.49 -14.71 -20.58
N ASP A 233 13.62 -13.79 -20.98
CA ASP A 233 14.03 -12.41 -21.30
C ASP A 233 14.75 -11.74 -20.13
N PRO A 234 15.84 -10.99 -20.37
CA PRO A 234 16.61 -10.32 -19.32
C PRO A 234 15.74 -9.31 -18.56
N GLN A 235 15.46 -9.62 -17.29
CA GLN A 235 14.73 -8.74 -16.38
C GLN A 235 15.71 -8.04 -15.45
N THR A 236 15.83 -6.72 -15.53
CA THR A 236 16.79 -5.93 -14.74
C THR A 236 16.16 -5.20 -13.56
N GLN A 237 14.84 -5.23 -13.44
CA GLN A 237 14.10 -4.48 -12.43
C GLN A 237 13.77 -5.35 -11.22
N SER A 238 14.21 -4.92 -10.03
CA SER A 238 13.72 -5.46 -8.76
C SER A 238 12.46 -4.71 -8.35
N SER A 239 11.39 -5.44 -8.01
CA SER A 239 10.19 -4.82 -7.45
C SER A 239 10.44 -4.35 -6.00
N LYS A 240 9.70 -3.34 -5.57
CA LYS A 240 9.72 -2.88 -4.17
C LYS A 240 8.41 -3.29 -3.54
N LEU A 241 8.47 -4.04 -2.44
CA LEU A 241 7.29 -4.41 -1.68
C LEU A 241 7.11 -3.42 -0.54
N LEU A 242 5.90 -2.85 -0.47
CA LEU A 242 5.47 -2.02 0.64
C LEU A 242 4.95 -2.95 1.74
N TRP A 243 5.53 -2.84 2.93
CA TRP A 243 5.09 -3.61 4.09
C TRP A 243 3.90 -2.93 4.77
N ASP A 244 2.96 -3.72 5.25
CA ASP A 244 1.84 -3.24 6.06
C ASP A 244 2.38 -2.64 7.37
N GLU A 245 2.03 -1.38 7.63
CA GLU A 245 2.55 -0.63 8.78
C GLU A 245 2.13 -1.28 10.11
N GLU A 246 0.97 -1.95 10.14
CA GLU A 246 0.46 -2.66 11.31
C GLU A 246 1.27 -3.93 11.61
N GLU A 247 1.63 -4.72 10.60
CA GLU A 247 2.45 -5.92 10.82
C GLU A 247 3.84 -5.55 11.33
N LEU A 248 4.44 -4.48 10.80
CA LEU A 248 5.73 -4.00 11.27
C LEU A 248 5.66 -3.47 12.71
N MET A 249 4.54 -2.85 13.11
CA MET A 249 4.28 -2.49 14.50
C MET A 249 4.21 -3.72 15.41
N PHE A 250 3.53 -4.78 14.97
CA PHE A 250 3.40 -6.02 15.73
C PHE A 250 4.76 -6.72 15.90
N GLU A 251 5.58 -6.71 14.86
CA GLU A 251 6.96 -7.23 14.93
C GLU A 251 7.84 -6.43 15.89
N ASP A 252 7.77 -5.10 15.87
CA ASP A 252 8.56 -4.24 16.76
C ASP A 252 8.18 -4.39 18.24
N ILE A 253 6.91 -4.73 18.53
CA ILE A 253 6.40 -4.93 19.88
C ILE A 253 6.72 -6.35 20.38
N SER A 254 6.58 -7.36 19.51
CA SER A 254 6.90 -8.76 19.84
C SER A 254 8.41 -9.01 19.93
N ASN A 255 9.21 -8.44 19.02
CA ASN A 255 10.65 -8.63 18.98
C ASN A 255 11.38 -7.52 19.77
N PRO A 256 12.05 -7.82 20.89
CA PRO A 256 12.79 -6.80 21.62
C PRO A 256 14.05 -6.37 20.85
N LEU A 257 14.21 -5.07 20.56
CA LEU A 257 15.48 -4.50 20.07
C LEU A 257 16.67 -5.00 20.89
N LYS A 258 17.66 -5.68 20.28
CA LYS A 258 18.85 -6.27 20.94
C LYS A 258 19.66 -5.16 21.67
N GLY A 259 19.90 -5.29 22.99
CA GLY A 259 20.56 -4.28 23.85
C GLY A 259 20.47 -4.59 25.37
N LYS A 260 21.34 -4.02 26.21
CA LYS A 260 21.38 -4.25 27.68
C LYS A 260 20.42 -3.28 28.40
N GLY A 261 19.42 -3.78 29.14
CA GLY A 261 18.44 -2.96 29.92
C GLY A 261 16.98 -3.44 29.95
N LYS A 262 16.69 -4.64 29.42
CA LYS A 262 15.40 -5.03 28.82
C LYS A 262 14.27 -5.49 29.73
N GLU A 263 14.54 -5.92 30.95
CA GLU A 263 13.49 -6.52 31.80
C GLU A 263 12.47 -5.47 32.27
N LYS A 264 12.91 -4.22 32.42
CA LYS A 264 12.04 -3.08 32.78
C LYS A 264 11.14 -2.59 31.64
N ASP A 265 11.36 -3.03 30.40
CA ASP A 265 10.53 -2.65 29.25
C ASP A 265 9.32 -3.58 29.07
N VAL A 266 9.32 -4.78 29.67
CA VAL A 266 8.22 -5.74 29.58
C VAL A 266 6.93 -5.15 30.14
N GLY A 267 7.00 -4.50 31.32
CA GLY A 267 5.84 -3.82 31.91
C GLY A 267 5.35 -2.60 31.09
N LYS A 268 6.23 -1.97 30.30
CA LYS A 268 5.84 -0.86 29.42
C LYS A 268 5.11 -1.34 28.16
N ARG A 269 5.35 -2.59 27.76
CA ARG A 269 4.78 -3.21 26.57
C ARG A 269 3.49 -3.98 26.87
N ARG A 270 3.17 -4.21 28.13
CA ARG A 270 1.86 -4.72 28.53
C ARG A 270 0.86 -3.58 28.52
N ALA A 271 -0.38 -3.90 28.15
CA ALA A 271 -1.49 -2.97 28.27
C ALA A 271 -2.31 -3.32 29.51
N TYR A 272 -2.80 -2.30 30.22
CA TYR A 272 -3.67 -2.47 31.37
C TYR A 272 -5.05 -1.92 31.04
N VAL A 273 -6.07 -2.76 31.19
CA VAL A 273 -7.46 -2.44 30.85
C VAL A 273 -8.35 -2.75 32.05
N ARG A 274 -9.25 -1.84 32.37
CA ARG A 274 -10.27 -2.02 33.40
C ARG A 274 -11.62 -2.19 32.73
N VAL A 275 -12.23 -3.35 32.90
CA VAL A 275 -13.59 -3.66 32.43
C VAL A 275 -14.56 -3.46 33.59
N ILE A 276 -15.46 -2.50 33.47
CA ILE A 276 -16.46 -2.20 34.51
C ILE A 276 -17.72 -2.98 34.19
N THR A 277 -18.25 -3.67 35.21
CA THR A 277 -19.41 -4.56 35.06
C THR A 277 -20.60 -4.02 35.82
N SER A 278 -21.81 -4.40 35.37
CA SER A 278 -23.06 -4.01 36.01
C SER A 278 -23.25 -4.58 37.42
N LEU A 279 -22.41 -5.51 37.86
CA LEU A 279 -22.43 -6.09 39.21
C LEU A 279 -21.79 -5.18 40.28
N GLY A 280 -21.40 -3.95 39.91
CA GLY A 280 -20.81 -2.99 40.84
C GLY A 280 -19.32 -3.22 41.10
N GLY A 281 -18.64 -3.90 40.19
CA GLY A 281 -17.21 -4.20 40.30
C GLY A 281 -16.47 -4.10 38.97
N SER A 282 -15.14 -4.04 39.07
CA SER A 282 -14.25 -3.88 37.92
C SER A 282 -13.22 -5.01 37.82
N LEU A 283 -13.03 -5.52 36.61
CA LEU A 283 -12.03 -6.53 36.26
C LEU A 283 -10.81 -5.82 35.66
N ASN A 284 -9.66 -5.91 36.32
CA ASN A 284 -8.41 -5.35 35.83
C ASN A 284 -7.63 -6.42 35.07
N LEU A 285 -7.53 -6.24 33.76
CA LEU A 285 -6.87 -7.14 32.82
C LEU A 285 -5.48 -6.59 32.45
N GLU A 286 -4.49 -7.46 32.49
CA GLU A 286 -3.16 -7.26 31.92
C GLU A 286 -3.07 -8.00 30.59
N LEU A 287 -2.78 -7.27 29.51
CA LEU A 287 -2.70 -7.83 28.17
C LEU A 287 -1.24 -8.04 27.75
N TYR A 288 -0.95 -9.20 27.15
CA TYR A 288 0.36 -9.63 26.71
C TYR A 288 0.61 -9.24 25.25
N CYS A 289 0.76 -7.94 24.98
CA CYS A 289 1.00 -7.43 23.63
C CYS A 289 2.30 -7.95 22.99
N GLU A 290 3.26 -8.42 23.79
CA GLU A 290 4.49 -9.05 23.29
C GLU A 290 4.24 -10.43 22.67
N LYS A 291 3.27 -11.18 23.21
CA LYS A 291 2.98 -12.56 22.81
C LYS A 291 1.92 -12.62 21.72
N ALA A 292 0.86 -11.81 21.88
CA ALA A 292 -0.28 -11.79 20.97
C ALA A 292 -0.58 -10.34 20.53
N PRO A 293 0.32 -9.70 19.76
CA PRO A 293 0.21 -8.29 19.41
C PRO A 293 -1.05 -7.98 18.60
N LYS A 294 -1.40 -8.82 17.62
CA LYS A 294 -2.58 -8.59 16.77
C LYS A 294 -3.86 -8.72 17.57
N THR A 295 -3.92 -9.70 18.46
CA THR A 295 -5.07 -9.94 19.33
C THR A 295 -5.26 -8.81 20.33
N CYS A 296 -4.19 -8.36 21.00
CA CYS A 296 -4.26 -7.24 21.93
C CYS A 296 -4.66 -5.94 21.23
N TYR A 297 -4.11 -5.68 20.04
CA TYR A 297 -4.46 -4.50 19.25
C TYR A 297 -5.94 -4.51 18.87
N ASN A 298 -6.47 -5.64 18.40
CA ASN A 298 -7.89 -5.80 18.10
C ASN A 298 -8.76 -5.48 19.32
N PHE A 299 -8.42 -6.03 20.49
CA PHE A 299 -9.18 -5.78 21.72
C PHE A 299 -9.16 -4.30 22.13
N LEU A 300 -7.99 -3.66 22.11
CA LEU A 300 -7.85 -2.24 22.47
C LEU A 300 -8.61 -1.33 21.50
N MET A 301 -8.56 -1.61 20.20
CA MET A 301 -9.27 -0.84 19.18
C MET A 301 -10.79 -1.00 19.31
N LEU A 302 -11.28 -2.21 19.60
CA LEU A 302 -12.71 -2.45 19.86
C LEU A 302 -13.18 -1.76 21.14
N ALA A 303 -12.35 -1.74 22.19
CA ALA A 303 -12.64 -1.01 23.43
C ALA A 303 -12.73 0.50 23.19
N ARG A 304 -11.80 1.09 22.43
CA ARG A 304 -11.83 2.51 22.04
C ARG A 304 -13.07 2.88 21.22
N ALA A 305 -13.51 1.96 20.36
CA ALA A 305 -14.72 2.14 19.56
C ALA A 305 -16.02 1.98 20.37
N GLY A 306 -15.95 1.67 21.68
CA GLY A 306 -17.13 1.43 22.51
C GLY A 306 -17.91 0.16 22.13
N LYS A 307 -17.31 -0.76 21.37
CA LYS A 307 -18.01 -2.00 20.92
C LYS A 307 -18.39 -2.91 22.08
N TYR A 308 -17.65 -2.83 23.19
CA TYR A 308 -17.90 -3.65 24.38
C TYR A 308 -18.89 -3.02 25.36
N ASP A 309 -19.34 -1.79 25.11
CA ASP A 309 -20.29 -1.12 25.99
C ASP A 309 -21.66 -1.81 25.90
N ASN A 310 -22.25 -2.08 27.05
CA ASN A 310 -23.47 -2.86 27.22
C ASN A 310 -23.42 -4.32 26.71
N CYS A 311 -22.24 -4.87 26.41
CA CYS A 311 -22.11 -6.27 26.01
C CYS A 311 -22.49 -7.23 27.14
N LEU A 312 -23.25 -8.28 26.81
CA LEU A 312 -23.70 -9.28 27.76
C LEU A 312 -22.70 -10.44 27.89
N PHE A 313 -22.57 -10.95 29.13
CA PHE A 313 -22.02 -12.28 29.36
C PHE A 313 -23.07 -13.33 28.98
N HIS A 314 -22.98 -13.84 27.75
CA HIS A 314 -24.00 -14.71 27.15
C HIS A 314 -23.75 -16.20 27.45
N ARG A 315 -22.56 -16.58 27.92
CA ARG A 315 -22.21 -17.95 28.26
C ARG A 315 -21.39 -18.00 29.53
N LEU A 316 -21.90 -18.70 30.54
CA LEU A 316 -21.29 -18.93 31.85
C LEU A 316 -21.29 -20.43 32.16
N ILE A 317 -20.09 -21.00 32.34
CA ILE A 317 -19.90 -22.38 32.79
C ILE A 317 -19.07 -22.33 34.07
N PRO A 318 -19.70 -22.53 35.25
CA PRO A 318 -18.99 -22.53 36.54
C PRO A 318 -17.83 -23.53 36.54
N GLY A 319 -16.71 -23.18 37.16
CA GLY A 319 -15.48 -23.97 37.17
C GLY A 319 -14.72 -24.05 35.84
N PHE A 320 -15.28 -23.56 34.73
CA PHE A 320 -14.65 -23.60 33.42
C PHE A 320 -14.32 -22.21 32.88
N MET A 321 -15.29 -21.48 32.33
CA MET A 321 -15.08 -20.13 31.80
C MET A 321 -16.36 -19.30 31.71
N VAL A 322 -16.18 -18.00 31.57
CA VAL A 322 -17.22 -17.03 31.25
C VAL A 322 -16.87 -16.31 29.95
N GLN A 323 -17.80 -16.27 29.00
CA GLN A 323 -17.60 -15.73 27.64
C GLN A 323 -18.45 -14.48 27.41
N THR A 324 -17.85 -13.52 26.71
CA THR A 324 -18.41 -12.20 26.38
C THR A 324 -17.88 -11.69 25.04
N GLY A 325 -18.13 -10.42 24.72
CA GLY A 325 -17.61 -9.75 23.53
C GLY A 325 -18.45 -9.92 22.26
N ASP A 326 -19.72 -10.31 22.42
CA ASP A 326 -20.72 -10.27 21.35
C ASP A 326 -21.71 -9.11 21.59
N PRO A 327 -21.67 -8.04 20.77
CA PRO A 327 -22.61 -6.93 20.85
C PRO A 327 -24.08 -7.34 20.66
N THR A 328 -24.32 -8.44 19.95
CA THR A 328 -25.68 -8.95 19.71
C THR A 328 -26.21 -9.77 20.88
N GLY A 329 -25.33 -10.27 21.77
CA GLY A 329 -25.69 -11.14 22.88
C GLY A 329 -26.21 -12.54 22.46
N THR A 330 -26.12 -12.89 21.18
CA THR A 330 -26.59 -14.19 20.66
C THR A 330 -25.60 -15.32 20.93
N GLY A 331 -24.31 -14.99 20.97
CA GLY A 331 -23.18 -15.93 21.06
C GLY A 331 -22.58 -16.31 19.71
N ALA A 332 -23.22 -15.94 18.60
CA ALA A 332 -22.72 -16.20 17.25
C ALA A 332 -22.15 -14.95 16.56
N GLY A 333 -22.40 -13.76 17.12
CA GLY A 333 -22.02 -12.47 16.53
C GLY A 333 -20.61 -12.02 16.92
N GLY A 334 -20.26 -10.80 16.55
CA GLY A 334 -18.95 -10.23 16.82
C GLY A 334 -18.04 -10.25 15.59
N GLN A 335 -17.39 -9.12 15.36
CA GLN A 335 -16.47 -8.89 14.25
C GLN A 335 -15.21 -8.26 14.80
N SER A 336 -14.06 -8.60 14.21
CA SER A 336 -12.80 -7.94 14.53
C SER A 336 -12.84 -6.45 14.18
N TYR A 337 -11.85 -5.71 14.64
CA TYR A 337 -11.61 -4.32 14.25
C TYR A 337 -11.50 -4.15 12.73
N TRP A 338 -10.88 -5.11 12.04
CA TRP A 338 -10.71 -5.10 10.58
C TRP A 338 -11.95 -5.55 9.80
N GLY A 339 -13.01 -6.00 10.47
CA GLY A 339 -14.22 -6.56 9.85
C GLY A 339 -14.06 -8.01 9.40
N THR A 340 -12.85 -8.46 9.06
CA THR A 340 -12.53 -9.85 8.70
C THR A 340 -11.95 -10.63 9.89
N PRO A 341 -12.24 -11.94 10.02
CA PRO A 341 -11.57 -12.77 11.02
C PRO A 341 -10.06 -12.75 10.85
N PHE A 342 -9.30 -12.91 11.94
CA PHE A 342 -7.84 -12.88 11.91
C PHE A 342 -7.18 -14.15 12.46
N ARG A 343 -5.92 -14.35 12.05
CA ARG A 343 -5.08 -15.52 12.41
C ARG A 343 -4.95 -15.72 13.92
N ASP A 344 -4.78 -16.97 14.32
CA ASP A 344 -4.40 -17.31 15.69
C ASP A 344 -2.91 -17.02 15.94
N GLU A 345 -2.55 -16.72 17.19
CA GLU A 345 -1.18 -16.40 17.61
C GLU A 345 -0.63 -17.39 18.66
N TYR A 346 -1.24 -18.58 18.80
CA TYR A 346 -0.77 -19.61 19.74
C TYR A 346 0.54 -20.29 19.31
N ASP A 347 0.87 -20.27 18.02
CA ASP A 347 2.09 -20.90 17.47
C ASP A 347 3.37 -20.05 17.63
N LEU A 348 3.24 -18.81 18.14
CA LEU A 348 4.38 -17.93 18.35
C LEU A 348 5.27 -18.41 19.51
N LYS A 349 6.59 -18.20 19.37
CA LYS A 349 7.56 -18.58 20.40
C LYS A 349 7.24 -17.84 21.72
N GLY A 350 6.86 -18.60 22.74
CA GLY A 350 6.54 -18.07 24.07
C GLY A 350 5.07 -17.71 24.30
N ALA A 351 4.16 -18.21 23.45
CA ALA A 351 2.71 -18.09 23.65
C ALA A 351 2.29 -18.44 25.09
N ALA A 352 1.31 -17.69 25.61
CA ALA A 352 0.75 -17.95 26.93
C ALA A 352 -0.20 -19.16 26.88
N LYS A 353 -0.25 -19.91 27.98
CA LYS A 353 -1.08 -21.11 28.14
C LYS A 353 -2.15 -20.90 29.20
N HIS A 354 -3.14 -21.79 29.23
CA HIS A 354 -4.24 -21.75 30.19
C HIS A 354 -3.86 -22.43 31.51
N ASP A 355 -2.80 -21.96 32.16
CA ASP A 355 -2.24 -22.60 33.35
C ASP A 355 -2.90 -22.14 34.66
N THR A 356 -3.47 -20.94 34.69
CA THR A 356 -4.00 -20.31 35.91
C THR A 356 -5.45 -19.87 35.77
N ARG A 357 -6.13 -19.67 36.90
CA ARG A 357 -7.41 -18.94 36.96
C ARG A 357 -7.22 -17.52 36.44
N GLY A 358 -8.24 -16.98 35.78
CA GLY A 358 -8.26 -15.61 35.29
C GLY A 358 -7.49 -15.40 33.98
N ILE A 359 -7.20 -16.46 33.22
CA ILE A 359 -6.57 -16.30 31.89
C ILE A 359 -7.62 -15.79 30.90
N VAL A 360 -7.21 -14.83 30.07
CA VAL A 360 -8.06 -14.20 29.04
C VAL A 360 -7.63 -14.69 27.67
N ALA A 361 -8.58 -15.28 26.93
CA ALA A 361 -8.35 -15.85 25.62
C ALA A 361 -9.47 -15.53 24.63
N MET A 362 -9.16 -15.60 23.34
CA MET A 362 -10.12 -15.36 22.26
C MET A 362 -11.01 -16.59 22.02
N ALA A 363 -12.31 -16.35 21.85
CA ALA A 363 -13.22 -17.36 21.35
C ALA A 363 -13.12 -17.43 19.82
N ASN A 364 -13.08 -18.65 19.28
CA ASN A 364 -13.02 -18.91 17.84
C ASN A 364 -14.01 -20.03 17.45
N LYS A 365 -14.25 -20.17 16.16
CA LYS A 365 -15.10 -21.22 15.55
C LYS A 365 -14.25 -22.23 14.74
N GLY A 366 -12.93 -22.19 14.90
CA GLY A 366 -11.94 -22.87 14.08
C GLY A 366 -10.67 -22.05 13.94
N ALA A 367 -9.64 -22.62 13.33
CA ALA A 367 -8.35 -21.96 13.14
C ALA A 367 -8.49 -20.66 12.31
N GLY A 368 -7.92 -19.57 12.80
CA GLY A 368 -7.89 -18.27 12.12
C GLY A 368 -9.22 -17.53 12.05
N THR A 369 -10.18 -17.88 12.92
CA THR A 369 -11.52 -17.28 12.95
C THR A 369 -11.75 -16.32 14.11
N ASN A 370 -10.69 -15.67 14.60
CA ASN A 370 -10.82 -14.74 15.72
C ASN A 370 -11.62 -13.49 15.34
N GLY A 371 -12.54 -13.09 16.22
CA GLY A 371 -13.42 -11.93 16.04
C GLY A 371 -13.29 -10.92 17.17
N SER A 372 -14.41 -10.61 17.84
CA SER A 372 -14.45 -9.75 19.05
C SER A 372 -14.73 -10.51 20.34
N GLN A 373 -15.12 -11.78 20.26
CA GLN A 373 -15.52 -12.58 21.40
C GLN A 373 -14.30 -13.10 22.16
N TRP A 374 -14.37 -13.05 23.49
CA TRP A 374 -13.32 -13.50 24.38
C TRP A 374 -13.93 -14.07 25.67
N TYR A 375 -13.13 -14.85 26.40
CA TYR A 375 -13.55 -15.48 27.64
C TYR A 375 -12.47 -15.38 28.71
N ILE A 376 -12.91 -15.49 29.96
CA ILE A 376 -12.04 -15.59 31.15
C ILE A 376 -12.22 -16.98 31.74
N THR A 377 -11.12 -17.66 32.05
CA THR A 377 -11.16 -18.98 32.68
C THR A 377 -11.30 -18.89 34.21
N PHE A 378 -12.07 -19.81 34.80
CA PHE A 378 -12.20 -19.98 36.25
C PHE A 378 -11.16 -20.96 36.82
N SER A 379 -10.62 -21.85 35.98
CA SER A 379 -9.62 -22.84 36.34
C SER A 379 -8.57 -23.00 35.24
N ALA A 380 -7.52 -23.78 35.52
CA ALA A 380 -6.52 -24.15 34.52
C ALA A 380 -7.13 -25.14 33.52
N THR A 381 -7.01 -24.85 32.22
CA THR A 381 -7.70 -25.59 31.15
C THR A 381 -6.76 -25.94 29.99
N ALA A 382 -5.79 -26.81 30.27
CA ALA A 382 -4.76 -27.23 29.29
C ALA A 382 -5.30 -27.82 27.97
N HIS A 383 -6.55 -28.30 27.93
CA HIS A 383 -7.18 -28.82 26.71
C HIS A 383 -7.53 -27.75 25.65
N LEU A 384 -7.47 -26.47 26.04
CA LEU A 384 -7.68 -25.30 25.18
C LEU A 384 -6.36 -24.75 24.62
N ASP A 385 -5.22 -25.23 25.12
CA ASP A 385 -3.92 -24.83 24.61
C ASP A 385 -3.76 -25.21 23.14
N ASN A 386 -3.11 -24.35 22.36
CA ASN A 386 -2.93 -24.46 20.90
C ASN A 386 -4.24 -24.45 20.09
N LYS A 387 -5.38 -24.15 20.71
CA LYS A 387 -6.65 -23.93 20.00
C LYS A 387 -7.11 -22.49 20.08
N HIS A 388 -6.91 -21.86 21.24
CA HIS A 388 -7.32 -20.50 21.49
C HIS A 388 -6.12 -19.61 21.79
N THR A 389 -6.13 -18.41 21.23
CA THR A 389 -5.07 -17.43 21.45
C THR A 389 -5.25 -16.78 22.83
N VAL A 390 -4.31 -17.04 23.74
CA VAL A 390 -4.23 -16.38 25.05
C VAL A 390 -3.53 -15.04 24.88
N PHE A 391 -4.20 -13.96 25.28
CA PHE A 391 -3.69 -12.60 25.09
C PHE A 391 -3.68 -11.76 26.36
N GLY A 392 -4.13 -12.28 27.50
CA GLY A 392 -4.06 -11.56 28.77
C GLY A 392 -4.34 -12.40 30.01
N LYS A 393 -4.28 -11.75 31.16
CA LYS A 393 -4.55 -12.32 32.49
C LYS A 393 -5.25 -11.30 33.37
N LEU A 394 -6.14 -11.77 34.24
CA LEU A 394 -6.74 -11.00 35.32
C LEU A 394 -5.70 -10.73 36.42
N VAL A 395 -5.50 -9.46 36.75
CA VAL A 395 -4.56 -9.01 37.81
C VAL A 395 -5.31 -8.48 39.04
N GLY A 396 -6.57 -8.07 38.89
CA GLY A 396 -7.41 -7.66 40.01
C GLY A 396 -8.89 -7.72 39.70
N GLY A 397 -9.71 -7.82 40.74
CA GLY A 397 -11.16 -8.02 40.61
C GLY A 397 -11.60 -9.48 40.67
N GLU A 398 -10.82 -10.35 41.32
CA GLU A 398 -11.18 -11.76 41.52
C GLU A 398 -12.52 -11.92 42.25
N GLU A 399 -12.85 -11.01 43.17
CA GLU A 399 -14.16 -10.98 43.85
C GLU A 399 -15.34 -10.85 42.86
N VAL A 400 -15.16 -10.08 41.79
CA VAL A 400 -16.16 -9.93 40.72
C VAL A 400 -16.25 -11.22 39.91
N LEU A 401 -15.13 -11.88 39.68
CA LEU A 401 -15.09 -13.17 39.00
C LEU A 401 -15.78 -14.26 39.82
N ASP A 402 -15.57 -14.28 41.14
CA ASP A 402 -16.22 -15.22 42.07
C ASP A 402 -17.73 -14.97 42.17
N THR A 403 -18.16 -13.70 42.19
CA THR A 403 -19.59 -13.36 42.18
C THR A 403 -20.24 -13.75 40.86
N LEU A 404 -19.55 -13.57 39.72
CA LEU A 404 -19.99 -14.06 38.40
C LEU A 404 -20.16 -15.58 38.38
N GLU A 405 -19.22 -16.32 38.96
CA GLU A 405 -19.25 -17.79 39.03
C GLU A 405 -20.43 -18.32 39.87
N LYS A 406 -20.78 -17.61 40.96
CA LYS A 406 -21.89 -17.96 41.85
C LYS A 406 -23.28 -17.63 41.28
N LEU A 407 -23.38 -16.97 40.12
CA LEU A 407 -24.68 -16.60 39.57
C LEU A 407 -25.47 -17.84 39.10
N PRO A 408 -26.77 -17.92 39.43
CA PRO A 408 -27.61 -19.00 38.92
C PRO A 408 -27.76 -18.87 37.40
N ARG A 409 -27.69 -20.01 36.72
CA ARG A 409 -27.90 -20.14 35.27
C ARG A 409 -29.38 -20.35 34.99
N LYS A 410 -29.85 -19.91 33.81
CA LYS A 410 -31.20 -20.23 33.34
C LYS A 410 -31.28 -21.70 32.95
N GLU A 411 -32.29 -22.41 33.44
CA GLU A 411 -32.50 -23.83 33.12
C GLU A 411 -32.52 -24.05 31.59
N GLY A 412 -31.71 -25.00 31.11
CA GLY A 412 -31.59 -25.35 29.68
C GLY A 412 -30.69 -24.47 28.80
N THR A 413 -30.24 -23.29 29.25
CA THR A 413 -29.38 -22.40 28.43
C THR A 413 -28.15 -21.94 29.20
N GLU A 414 -27.01 -21.72 28.52
CA GLU A 414 -25.73 -21.31 29.16
C GLU A 414 -25.71 -19.86 29.64
N ARG A 415 -26.88 -19.23 29.71
CA ARG A 415 -27.05 -17.82 30.05
C ARG A 415 -27.22 -17.63 31.55
N PRO A 416 -26.54 -16.63 32.15
CA PRO A 416 -26.83 -16.18 33.50
C PRO A 416 -28.31 -15.78 33.66
N ALA A 417 -28.95 -16.15 34.76
CA ALA A 417 -30.34 -15.77 35.04
C ALA A 417 -30.50 -14.26 35.23
N LYS A 418 -29.51 -13.62 35.87
CA LYS A 418 -29.38 -12.16 35.92
C LYS A 418 -28.47 -11.71 34.78
N PRO A 419 -28.94 -10.92 33.81
CA PRO A 419 -28.12 -10.47 32.69
C PRO A 419 -27.05 -9.50 33.21
N VAL A 420 -25.80 -9.95 33.21
CA VAL A 420 -24.65 -9.11 33.53
C VAL A 420 -24.11 -8.47 32.27
N ARG A 421 -23.85 -7.17 32.34
CA ARG A 421 -23.33 -6.38 31.22
C ARG A 421 -22.01 -5.74 31.57
N ILE A 422 -21.18 -5.52 30.55
CA ILE A 422 -20.04 -4.61 30.61
C ILE A 422 -20.61 -3.20 30.44
N THR A 423 -20.37 -2.30 31.38
CA THR A 423 -20.86 -0.91 31.26
C THR A 423 -19.91 -0.09 30.40
N GLU A 424 -18.61 -0.17 30.69
CA GLU A 424 -17.56 0.54 29.99
C GLU A 424 -16.22 -0.19 30.10
N VAL A 425 -15.32 0.09 29.17
CA VAL A 425 -13.95 -0.42 29.17
C VAL A 425 -12.97 0.76 29.18
N VAL A 426 -12.23 0.91 30.27
CA VAL A 426 -11.26 1.98 30.46
C VAL A 426 -9.84 1.46 30.22
N ILE A 427 -9.12 2.07 29.28
CA ILE A 427 -7.73 1.73 28.97
C ILE A 427 -6.82 2.62 29.79
N HIS A 428 -5.99 2.04 30.66
CA HIS A 428 -5.04 2.80 31.49
C HIS A 428 -3.70 3.01 30.79
N GLN A 429 -3.20 1.96 30.16
CA GLN A 429 -1.90 1.99 29.48
C GLN A 429 -2.02 1.30 28.13
N ASP A 430 -1.67 2.03 27.06
CA ASP A 430 -1.64 1.50 25.70
C ASP A 430 -0.22 1.59 25.09
N PRO A 431 0.46 0.46 24.86
CA PRO A 431 1.79 0.44 24.26
C PRO A 431 1.77 0.86 22.77
N PHE A 432 0.67 0.64 22.04
CA PHE A 432 0.58 0.92 20.61
C PHE A 432 0.50 2.41 20.30
N GLU A 433 -0.11 3.22 21.17
CA GLU A 433 -0.08 4.69 21.02
C GLU A 433 1.30 5.27 21.23
N THR A 434 2.03 4.78 22.24
CA THR A 434 3.41 5.20 22.47
C THR A 434 4.30 4.85 21.27
N TYR A 435 3.99 3.73 20.60
CA TYR A 435 4.65 3.35 19.36
C TYR A 435 4.30 4.30 18.21
N LYS A 436 3.00 4.55 17.97
CA LYS A 436 2.51 5.43 16.88
C LYS A 436 3.06 6.86 17.03
N THR A 437 3.05 7.42 18.22
CA THR A 437 3.62 8.75 18.51
C THR A 437 5.13 8.80 18.26
N ARG A 438 5.87 7.75 18.68
CA ARG A 438 7.30 7.60 18.40
C ARG A 438 7.59 7.50 16.91
N LEU A 439 6.77 6.75 16.16
CA LEU A 439 6.90 6.62 14.72
C LEU A 439 6.63 7.96 14.01
N ALA A 440 5.54 8.64 14.36
CA ALA A 440 5.22 9.96 13.81
C ALA A 440 6.35 10.96 14.02
N LYS A 441 6.96 10.98 15.21
CA LYS A 441 8.14 11.81 15.51
C LYS A 441 9.36 11.46 14.65
N LYS A 442 9.60 10.17 14.39
CA LYS A 442 10.69 9.73 13.50
C LYS A 442 10.43 10.14 12.05
N LEU A 443 9.19 10.02 11.58
CA LEU A 443 8.81 10.41 10.22
C LEU A 443 8.91 11.93 10.02
N ALA A 444 8.45 12.72 10.99
CA ALA A 444 8.60 14.18 10.97
C ALA A 444 10.08 14.60 10.89
N ARG A 445 10.95 14.04 11.75
CA ARG A 445 12.40 14.31 11.69
C ARG A 445 13.04 13.90 10.35
N ARG A 446 12.56 12.82 9.74
CA ARG A 446 13.05 12.37 8.43
C ARG A 446 12.56 13.28 7.29
N ALA A 447 11.34 13.79 7.39
CA ALA A 447 10.80 14.77 6.45
C ALA A 447 11.60 16.09 6.53
N GLU A 448 11.82 16.61 7.75
CA GLU A 448 12.67 17.80 7.98
C GLU A 448 14.08 17.63 7.41
N ALA A 449 14.72 16.48 7.65
CA ALA A 449 16.07 16.20 7.12
C ALA A 449 16.12 16.05 5.58
N ASN A 450 14.99 15.75 4.94
CA ASN A 450 14.87 15.72 3.47
C ASN A 450 14.56 17.09 2.88
N GLU A 451 13.90 17.97 3.64
CA GLU A 451 13.55 19.33 3.22
C GLU A 451 14.68 20.33 3.40
N GLU A 452 15.65 20.08 4.29
CA GLU A 452 16.89 20.84 4.36
C GLU A 452 17.81 20.43 3.19
N PRO A 453 17.95 21.24 2.10
CA PRO A 453 19.10 21.08 1.24
C PRO A 453 20.31 21.38 2.11
N LYS A 454 21.08 20.36 2.48
CA LYS A 454 22.44 20.59 2.97
C LYS A 454 23.16 21.35 1.86
N THR A 455 23.22 22.67 1.97
CA THR A 455 24.33 23.49 1.52
C THR A 455 25.55 23.01 2.31
N SER A 456 25.97 21.79 1.99
CA SER A 456 27.30 21.32 2.30
C SER A 456 28.21 22.23 1.50
N GLN A 457 28.63 23.32 2.14
CA GLN A 457 29.92 23.90 1.84
C GLN A 457 30.89 22.74 1.98
N LYS A 458 31.20 22.10 0.84
CA LYS A 458 32.23 21.07 0.75
C LYS A 458 33.48 21.74 1.29
N THR A 459 33.86 21.39 2.51
CA THR A 459 35.18 21.78 2.99
C THR A 459 36.21 21.12 2.05
N PRO A 460 37.33 21.77 1.75
CA PRO A 460 38.33 21.26 0.79
C PRO A 460 38.97 19.91 1.20
N ALA A 461 38.59 19.36 2.37
CA ALA A 461 38.99 18.04 2.84
C ALA A 461 38.22 16.87 2.19
N ASP A 462 37.06 17.11 1.56
CA ASP A 462 36.19 16.04 1.04
C ASP A 462 36.49 15.63 -0.41
N ASN A 463 37.54 16.17 -1.03
CA ASN A 463 37.95 15.82 -2.40
C ASN A 463 38.96 14.67 -2.45
N VAL A 464 38.99 13.80 -1.44
CA VAL A 464 39.90 12.65 -1.38
C VAL A 464 39.13 11.38 -1.72
N ASN A 465 39.52 10.73 -2.81
CA ASN A 465 39.07 9.38 -3.15
C ASN A 465 39.40 8.41 -1.98
N TRP A 466 38.64 7.33 -1.82
CA TRP A 466 38.98 6.17 -0.99
C TRP A 466 40.48 5.75 -1.02
N PHE A 467 41.17 5.95 -2.16
CA PHE A 467 42.61 5.71 -2.33
C PHE A 467 43.54 6.86 -1.89
N GLY A 468 43.04 7.87 -1.19
CA GLY A 468 43.87 8.98 -0.69
C GLY A 468 44.23 10.04 -1.73
N VAL A 469 43.76 9.90 -2.98
CA VAL A 469 44.08 10.84 -4.08
C VAL A 469 43.10 12.01 -4.10
N LYS A 470 43.64 13.24 -4.08
CA LYS A 470 42.84 14.46 -4.25
C LYS A 470 42.39 14.62 -5.70
N VAL A 471 41.09 14.55 -5.93
CA VAL A 471 40.50 14.77 -7.25
C VAL A 471 40.51 16.28 -7.54
N GLY A 472 41.34 16.71 -8.50
CA GLY A 472 41.39 18.10 -8.98
C GLY A 472 42.74 18.82 -8.85
N ALA A 473 43.81 18.16 -8.41
CA ALA A 473 45.17 18.72 -8.53
C ALA A 473 45.74 18.37 -9.91
N SER A 474 45.46 19.20 -10.92
CA SER A 474 46.20 19.20 -12.18
C SER A 474 47.54 19.90 -11.93
N ASP A 475 48.62 19.14 -11.95
CA ASP A 475 49.98 19.68 -11.95
C ASP A 475 50.22 20.33 -13.33
N GLU A 476 50.29 21.65 -13.37
CA GLU A 476 50.68 22.41 -14.56
C GLU A 476 52.19 22.26 -14.78
N SER A 477 52.60 21.20 -15.47
CA SER A 477 53.85 21.24 -16.24
C SER A 477 53.87 20.19 -17.37
N SER A 478 54.29 20.66 -18.55
CA SER A 478 54.68 19.94 -19.76
C SER A 478 53.59 19.59 -20.81
N GLY A 479 53.48 20.49 -21.79
CA GLY A 479 53.72 20.18 -23.21
C GLY A 479 52.82 19.15 -23.91
N TYR A 480 51.86 19.65 -24.68
CA TYR A 480 51.10 18.90 -25.68
C TYR A 480 52.00 18.42 -26.85
N SER A 481 52.01 17.12 -27.13
CA SER A 481 52.41 16.56 -28.44
C SER A 481 51.38 15.50 -28.85
N PRO A 482 50.83 15.55 -30.07
CA PRO A 482 49.81 14.62 -30.51
C PRO A 482 50.45 13.33 -31.04
N GLY A 483 50.03 12.19 -30.49
CA GLY A 483 50.29 10.87 -31.08
C GLY A 483 51.14 9.95 -30.20
N ALA A 484 50.46 9.05 -29.48
CA ALA A 484 50.94 7.68 -29.22
C ALA A 484 49.86 6.92 -28.45
N GLY A 485 49.59 5.70 -28.89
CA GLY A 485 48.50 4.85 -28.43
C GLY A 485 48.64 4.29 -27.02
N VAL A 486 47.56 3.62 -26.63
CA VAL A 486 47.36 2.84 -25.41
C VAL A 486 48.52 1.84 -25.21
N GLY A 487 49.30 2.01 -24.14
CA GLY A 487 50.34 1.04 -23.77
C GLY A 487 51.49 1.58 -22.92
N LYS A 488 51.24 1.96 -21.66
CA LYS A 488 52.30 2.19 -20.66
C LYS A 488 51.87 1.71 -19.26
N TYR A 489 51.74 0.39 -19.09
CA TYR A 489 51.68 -0.26 -17.78
C TYR A 489 52.65 -1.44 -17.66
N LEU A 490 53.76 -1.40 -18.41
CA LEU A 490 54.85 -2.34 -18.21
C LEU A 490 56.19 -1.61 -18.28
N GLY A 491 56.90 -1.66 -17.15
CA GLY A 491 58.32 -1.37 -17.08
C GLY A 491 58.64 -0.01 -16.47
N SER A 492 58.97 0.01 -15.17
CA SER A 492 60.29 0.45 -14.72
C SER A 492 60.55 0.03 -13.30
N LYS A 493 61.78 -0.46 -13.10
CA LYS A 493 62.35 -1.09 -11.92
C LYS A 493 62.43 -0.11 -10.75
N ARG A 494 62.20 -0.61 -9.52
CA ARG A 494 62.62 0.05 -8.28
C ARG A 494 64.15 0.02 -8.19
N PRO A 495 64.83 1.10 -7.79
CA PRO A 495 66.15 0.99 -7.17
C PRO A 495 65.97 0.80 -5.66
N LEU A 496 66.52 -0.29 -5.15
CA LEU A 496 66.90 -0.47 -3.75
C LEU A 496 68.26 0.20 -3.59
N GLU A 497 68.42 1.11 -2.62
CA GLU A 497 69.71 1.40 -2.00
C GLU A 497 69.56 1.39 -0.47
N LEU A 498 70.48 0.65 0.15
CA LEU A 498 70.72 0.48 1.57
C LEU A 498 72.10 1.06 1.86
N ASP A 499 72.18 1.93 2.88
CA ASP A 499 73.31 2.27 3.77
C ASP A 499 73.05 3.71 4.28
N GLY A 500 73.25 4.15 5.52
CA GLY A 500 73.84 3.58 6.72
C GLY A 500 74.38 4.75 7.58
N ILE A 501 74.12 4.72 8.91
CA ILE A 501 74.96 5.26 10.01
C ILE A 501 74.73 6.72 10.54
N ASN A 502 74.20 6.78 11.79
CA ASN A 502 74.42 7.69 12.95
C ASN A 502 74.28 9.24 12.75
N LYS A 503 73.67 10.06 13.63
CA LYS A 503 73.73 10.13 15.11
C LYS A 503 72.84 11.28 15.68
N VAL A 504 72.43 11.16 16.97
CA VAL A 504 72.08 12.21 17.98
C VAL A 504 70.61 12.74 18.11
N LEU A 505 70.01 12.37 19.26
CA LEU A 505 68.86 12.95 20.02
C LEU A 505 69.36 14.11 20.94
N PRO A 506 68.54 15.04 21.51
CA PRO A 506 67.33 14.71 22.29
C PRO A 506 66.16 15.74 22.43
N ASN A 507 65.03 15.24 22.99
CA ASN A 507 64.01 15.86 23.87
C ASN A 507 63.12 17.03 23.32
N GLU A 508 61.79 17.16 23.56
CA GLU A 508 60.82 16.70 24.59
C GLU A 508 59.38 16.52 24.02
N GLU A 509 58.51 15.89 24.82
CA GLU A 509 57.17 15.31 24.55
C GLU A 509 55.93 16.31 24.55
N PRO A 510 54.64 15.89 24.70
CA PRO A 510 53.78 15.25 23.68
C PRO A 510 52.37 15.91 23.57
N LYS A 511 51.71 15.86 22.40
CA LYS A 511 50.23 16.06 22.32
C LYS A 511 49.53 15.09 21.36
N LYS A 512 48.89 14.09 21.99
CA LYS A 512 47.68 13.30 21.62
C LYS A 512 47.29 13.23 20.13
N LYS A 513 47.61 12.09 19.48
CA LYS A 513 46.93 11.61 18.26
C LYS A 513 45.63 10.89 18.61
N LYS A 514 44.53 11.29 17.96
CA LYS A 514 43.29 10.51 17.87
C LYS A 514 43.54 9.29 16.96
N ARG A 515 43.34 8.08 17.47
CA ARG A 515 43.28 6.85 16.67
C ARG A 515 41.87 6.69 16.12
N LEU A 516 41.67 7.06 14.86
CA LEU A 516 40.66 6.46 13.98
C LEU A 516 41.43 5.99 12.74
N GLY A 517 41.83 4.72 12.75
CA GLY A 517 42.63 4.11 11.70
C GLY A 517 42.55 2.60 11.87
N PHE A 518 42.12 1.93 10.81
CA PHE A 518 42.03 0.49 10.64
C PHE A 518 43.37 -0.16 11.01
N GLY A 519 43.34 -1.16 11.88
CA GLY A 519 44.55 -1.79 12.43
C GLY A 519 45.37 -2.53 11.38
N ASP A 520 46.68 -2.54 11.59
CA ASP A 520 47.67 -3.23 10.77
C ASP A 520 47.39 -4.73 10.69
N PHE A 521 47.43 -5.27 9.46
CA PHE A 521 47.19 -6.68 9.11
C PHE A 521 48.51 -7.46 8.96
N GLU A 522 49.54 -7.13 9.74
CA GLU A 522 50.85 -7.82 9.68
C GLU A 522 50.87 -9.17 10.42
N SER A 523 49.71 -9.72 10.77
CA SER A 523 49.62 -11.06 11.37
C SER A 523 48.47 -11.89 10.80
N TRP A 524 48.25 -11.83 9.49
CA TRP A 524 47.49 -12.87 8.79
C TRP A 524 48.38 -13.68 7.84
#